data_AF-A0A2R6XB36-F1
#
_entry.id   AF-A0A2R6XB36-F1
#
_cell.length_a   1.000
_cell.length_b   1.000
_cell.length_c   1.000
_cell.angle_alpha   90.00
_cell.angle_beta   90.00
_cell.angle_gamma   90.00
#
_symmetry.space_group_name_H-M   'P 1'
#
loop_
_entity.id
_entity.type
_entity.pdbx_description
1 polymer ?
#
loop_
_entity_poly.entity_id
_entity_poly.type
_entity_poly.pdbx_seq_one_letter_code
_entity_poly.pdbx_strand_id
1 'polypeptide(L)'
;MKRRGLSTSSWITQLALLLLSSCCLPSSGQSETGSPDGDVAALRSIRTAFQMTGKWFGAPCDSPPWLGVNCNATTQRVELIDLKARGISGFIPSTIKDLTALKYLDLSNNKIGGPIPNALASISSLLTLSLDNNSFCGRIPDGLLPERSDFSWSGNPSLCEPGDLCDTAGCIAQADPPRSAGSEQSGGMNLIIGAVIGGLVVLGLLGGLFITCFYLRSRKSRTISLPVVDYKQAGAKAANENLSVSPSRSDDFQNTTPSPFPQPVENYTNATLSQAAGYISKQEIVTATNNFSRQIGEGGYGPVFWGVLANGKEVAVKVNKILDQGTQEFVNEVGLLTRVHHRNLVTLLCFCECGDERFLVYEYQARGTLSDLLCGKEAEKHPLDWPTRLDIALNAAKGLEYLHTGCNPTIIHRDVKSNNILIDSNFVAKVADFGISKATSDNDGTY
;
A
#
# COMPACT_ATOMS: atom_id res chain seq x y z
N MET A 1 3.77 -20.58 35.42
CA MET A 1 2.34 -20.19 35.24
C MET A 1 1.74 -21.11 34.19
N LYS A 2 0.58 -21.72 34.48
CA LYS A 2 -0.09 -22.70 33.59
C LYS A 2 -0.21 -22.21 32.15
N ARG A 3 0.15 -23.07 31.19
CA ARG A 3 -0.19 -22.96 29.77
C ARG A 3 -1.68 -22.67 29.63
N ARG A 4 -2.03 -21.40 29.38
CA ARG A 4 -3.26 -21.08 28.65
C ARG A 4 -2.87 -21.22 27.20
N GLY A 5 -3.29 -22.31 26.57
CA GLY A 5 -3.20 -22.45 25.13
C GLY A 5 -3.85 -21.23 24.49
N LEU A 6 -3.03 -20.36 23.91
CA LEU A 6 -3.54 -19.46 22.88
C LEU A 6 -4.01 -20.37 21.76
N SER A 7 -5.32 -20.60 21.73
CA SER A 7 -6.00 -21.20 20.59
C SER A 7 -5.47 -20.54 19.32
N THR A 8 -5.26 -21.33 18.26
CA THR A 8 -4.95 -20.83 16.91
C THR A 8 -5.90 -19.69 16.51
N SER A 9 -7.12 -19.69 17.04
CA SER A 9 -8.11 -18.60 16.89
C SER A 9 -7.65 -17.23 17.42
N SER A 10 -6.85 -17.15 18.48
CA SER A 10 -6.48 -15.86 19.12
C SER A 10 -5.49 -15.04 18.29
N TRP A 11 -4.56 -15.73 17.63
CA TRP A 11 -3.59 -15.10 16.72
C TRP A 11 -4.23 -14.81 15.37
N ILE A 12 -5.12 -15.68 14.88
CA ILE A 12 -5.93 -15.41 13.69
C ILE A 12 -6.80 -14.18 13.90
N THR A 13 -7.41 -13.98 15.07
CA THR A 13 -8.19 -12.77 15.36
C THR A 13 -7.33 -11.52 15.51
N GLN A 14 -6.15 -11.61 16.14
CA GLN A 14 -5.25 -10.45 16.30
C GLN A 14 -4.54 -10.07 14.99
N LEU A 15 -4.25 -11.05 14.14
CA LEU A 15 -3.70 -10.83 12.80
C LEU A 15 -4.78 -10.40 11.82
N ALA A 16 -6.00 -10.93 11.91
CA ALA A 16 -7.15 -10.40 11.18
C ALA A 16 -7.43 -8.96 11.63
N LEU A 17 -7.35 -8.63 12.92
CA LEU A 17 -7.40 -7.25 13.40
C LEU A 17 -6.24 -6.43 12.80
N LEU A 18 -4.98 -6.87 12.86
CA LEU A 18 -3.85 -6.13 12.25
C LEU A 18 -3.92 -6.00 10.71
N LEU A 19 -4.53 -6.96 10.01
CA LEU A 19 -4.72 -6.97 8.54
C LEU A 19 -6.02 -6.28 8.10
N LEU A 20 -7.01 -6.12 9.00
CA LEU A 20 -8.31 -5.49 8.77
C LEU A 20 -8.45 -4.11 9.44
N SER A 21 -7.55 -3.73 10.38
CA SER A 21 -7.68 -2.53 11.23
C SER A 21 -6.71 -1.39 10.91
N SER A 22 -6.13 -1.30 9.73
CA SER A 22 -5.47 -0.04 9.36
C SER A 22 -5.73 0.37 7.92
N CYS A 23 -6.48 1.47 7.89
CA CYS A 23 -6.78 2.37 6.79
C CYS A 23 -7.88 1.91 5.84
N CYS A 24 -8.93 2.74 5.84
CA CYS A 24 -10.08 2.72 4.93
C CYS A 24 -11.10 1.60 5.16
N LEU A 25 -11.78 1.59 6.32
CA LEU A 25 -13.21 1.25 6.31
C LEU A 25 -13.97 2.50 5.84
N PRO A 26 -14.70 2.46 4.72
CA PRO A 26 -15.98 3.13 4.70
C PRO A 26 -16.84 2.35 5.70
N SER A 27 -17.06 2.91 6.89
CA SER A 27 -18.02 2.34 7.83
C SER A 27 -19.37 2.34 7.12
N SER A 28 -19.81 1.16 6.68
CA SER A 28 -21.23 0.89 6.48
C SER A 28 -21.93 1.31 7.76
N GLY A 29 -22.81 2.30 7.64
CA GLY A 29 -23.18 3.20 8.71
C GLY A 29 -23.57 2.52 10.01
N GLN A 30 -22.82 2.80 11.07
CA GLN A 30 -23.28 3.63 12.18
C GLN A 30 -22.11 4.50 12.64
N SER A 31 -22.32 5.80 12.76
CA SER A 31 -21.38 6.67 13.46
C SER A 31 -21.34 6.22 14.91
N GLU A 32 -20.26 5.56 15.35
CA GLU A 32 -20.01 5.37 16.77
C GLU A 32 -19.61 6.72 17.38
N THR A 33 -20.61 7.58 17.57
CA THR A 33 -20.45 8.87 18.22
C THR A 33 -20.00 8.64 19.65
N GLY A 34 -18.79 9.07 19.99
CA GLY A 34 -18.24 8.91 21.33
C GLY A 34 -17.29 7.72 21.54
N SER A 35 -16.75 7.11 20.49
CA SER A 35 -15.63 6.16 20.58
C SER A 35 -14.33 6.78 20.03
N PRO A 36 -13.15 6.20 20.36
CA PRO A 36 -11.88 6.59 19.72
C PRO A 36 -11.91 6.45 18.18
N ASP A 37 -12.66 5.48 17.66
CA ASP A 37 -12.84 5.29 16.21
C ASP A 37 -13.66 6.43 15.58
N GLY A 38 -14.64 6.96 16.31
CA GLY A 38 -15.36 8.18 15.94
C GLY A 38 -14.43 9.38 15.82
N ASP A 39 -13.49 9.54 16.75
CA ASP A 39 -12.51 10.64 16.70
C ASP A 39 -11.57 10.52 15.49
N VAL A 40 -11.16 9.28 15.14
CA VAL A 40 -10.35 9.01 13.94
C VAL A 40 -11.10 9.42 12.67
N ALA A 41 -12.38 9.06 12.55
CA ALA A 41 -13.20 9.40 11.39
C ALA A 41 -13.39 10.92 11.25
N ALA A 42 -13.69 11.60 12.35
CA ALA A 42 -13.84 13.05 12.40
C ALA A 42 -12.55 13.77 11.98
N LEU A 43 -11.41 13.35 12.55
CA LEU A 43 -10.12 13.95 12.23
C LEU A 43 -9.65 13.70 10.80
N ARG A 44 -10.03 12.57 10.17
CA ARG A 44 -9.80 12.36 8.73
C ARG A 44 -10.60 13.34 7.87
N SER A 45 -11.85 13.59 8.22
CA SER A 45 -12.68 14.58 7.52
C SER A 45 -12.12 15.99 7.67
N ILE A 46 -11.67 16.35 8.89
CA ILE A 46 -10.99 17.62 9.17
C ILE A 46 -9.70 17.75 8.35
N ARG A 47 -8.87 16.70 8.29
CA ARG A 47 -7.64 16.68 7.50
C ARG A 47 -7.89 17.02 6.04
N THR A 48 -8.90 16.39 5.45
CA THR A 48 -9.28 16.60 4.04
C THR A 48 -9.79 18.02 3.83
N ALA A 49 -10.68 18.50 4.71
CA ALA A 49 -11.24 19.84 4.62
C ALA A 49 -10.16 20.92 4.77
N PHE A 50 -9.14 20.68 5.60
CA PHE A 50 -8.00 21.57 5.84
C PHE A 50 -6.87 21.42 4.82
N GLN A 51 -7.02 20.53 3.82
CA GLN A 51 -6.04 20.27 2.77
C GLN A 51 -4.63 19.96 3.31
N MET A 52 -4.54 19.29 4.46
CA MET A 52 -3.27 19.04 5.13
C MET A 52 -2.47 17.93 4.45
N THR A 53 -1.29 18.26 3.93
CA THR A 53 -0.32 17.33 3.35
C THR A 53 0.82 17.06 4.34
N GLY A 54 0.69 16.03 5.20
CA GLY A 54 1.71 15.75 6.22
C GLY A 54 1.27 14.79 7.34
N LYS A 55 2.06 14.74 8.43
CA LYS A 55 2.17 13.77 9.57
C LYS A 55 0.89 13.34 10.33
N TRP A 56 -0.29 13.39 9.72
CA TRP A 56 -1.55 12.89 10.27
C TRP A 56 -1.84 11.49 9.70
N PHE A 57 -0.99 10.50 10.03
CA PHE A 57 -1.11 9.10 9.61
C PHE A 57 -1.22 8.21 10.86
N GLY A 58 -1.88 7.05 10.75
CA GLY A 58 -2.14 6.16 11.90
C GLY A 58 -3.31 6.65 12.77
N ALA A 59 -3.39 6.22 14.03
CA ALA A 59 -4.39 6.75 14.96
C ALA A 59 -3.92 8.10 15.54
N PRO A 60 -4.83 9.07 15.76
CA PRO A 60 -4.47 10.39 16.28
C PRO A 60 -3.72 10.39 17.62
N CYS A 61 -3.99 9.37 18.44
CA CYS A 61 -3.47 9.22 19.80
C CYS A 61 -2.28 8.25 19.91
N ASP A 62 -1.82 7.67 18.79
CA ASP A 62 -0.62 6.83 18.78
C ASP A 62 0.62 7.63 19.17
N SER A 63 1.69 6.98 19.63
CA SER A 63 2.94 7.66 19.98
C SER A 63 3.89 7.74 18.77
N PRO A 64 4.29 8.94 18.29
CA PRO A 64 3.89 10.27 18.77
C PRO A 64 2.53 10.72 18.23
N PRO A 65 1.73 11.48 19.02
CA PRO A 65 0.40 11.90 18.60
C PRO A 65 0.49 12.83 17.39
N TRP A 66 -0.63 12.97 16.68
CA TRP A 66 -0.69 13.87 15.54
C TRP A 66 -0.29 15.28 15.96
N LEU A 67 0.49 15.95 15.11
CA LEU A 67 0.99 17.28 15.42
C LEU A 67 -0.18 18.23 15.69
N GLY A 68 -0.22 18.80 16.90
CA GLY A 68 -1.29 19.69 17.35
C GLY A 68 -2.51 18.98 17.93
N VAL A 69 -2.50 17.65 18.07
CA VAL A 69 -3.59 16.87 18.67
C VAL A 69 -3.09 16.28 19.99
N ASN A 70 -3.90 16.36 21.03
CA ASN A 70 -3.63 15.69 22.30
C ASN A 70 -4.86 14.91 22.77
N CYS A 71 -4.60 13.72 23.32
CA CYS A 71 -5.61 12.77 23.72
C CYS A 71 -5.58 12.50 25.22
N ASN A 72 -6.73 12.15 25.77
CA ASN A 72 -6.83 11.64 27.12
C ASN A 72 -6.06 10.31 27.24
N ALA A 73 -5.13 10.23 28.20
CA ALA A 73 -4.29 9.04 28.39
C ALA A 73 -5.08 7.76 28.71
N THR A 74 -6.25 7.90 29.35
CA THR A 74 -7.07 6.75 29.79
C THR A 74 -8.11 6.36 28.74
N THR A 75 -8.81 7.33 28.17
CA THR A 75 -9.92 7.04 27.24
C THR A 75 -9.48 7.01 25.78
N GLN A 76 -8.26 7.45 25.47
CA GLN A 76 -7.75 7.59 24.10
C GLN A 76 -8.65 8.46 23.21
N ARG A 77 -9.38 9.39 23.83
CA ARG A 77 -10.24 10.37 23.15
C ARG A 77 -9.52 11.68 22.93
N VAL A 78 -9.80 12.37 21.84
CA VAL A 78 -9.21 13.67 21.50
C VAL A 78 -9.80 14.75 22.40
N GLU A 79 -8.96 15.41 23.19
CA GLU A 79 -9.41 16.48 24.10
C GLU A 79 -8.92 17.87 23.67
N LEU A 80 -7.84 17.95 22.89
CA LEU A 80 -7.25 19.22 22.47
C LEU A 80 -6.76 19.15 21.02
N ILE A 81 -7.13 20.18 20.25
CA ILE A 81 -6.62 20.45 18.90
C ILE A 81 -6.08 21.88 18.89
N ASP A 82 -4.76 22.03 18.75
CA ASP A 82 -4.04 23.29 18.58
C ASP A 82 -3.33 23.29 17.21
N LEU A 83 -3.93 24.03 16.27
CA LEU A 83 -3.43 24.23 14.92
C LEU A 83 -3.23 25.71 14.61
N LYS A 84 -2.95 26.50 15.64
CA LYS A 84 -2.69 27.93 15.53
C LYS A 84 -1.52 28.23 14.58
N ALA A 85 -1.70 29.25 13.73
CA ALA A 85 -0.64 29.79 12.88
C ALA A 85 0.07 28.73 12.01
N ARG A 86 -0.70 27.82 11.42
CA ARG A 86 -0.18 26.74 10.55
C ARG A 86 -0.41 26.99 9.06
N GLY A 87 -0.99 28.13 8.70
CA GLY A 87 -1.27 28.49 7.30
C GLY A 87 -2.33 27.59 6.67
N ILE A 88 -3.20 26.99 7.49
CA ILE A 88 -4.26 26.07 7.06
C ILE A 88 -5.33 26.82 6.27
N SER A 89 -5.82 26.23 5.19
CA SER A 89 -6.94 26.75 4.38
C SER A 89 -8.02 25.69 4.20
N GLY A 90 -9.23 26.12 3.82
CA GLY A 90 -10.37 25.22 3.66
C GLY A 90 -11.54 25.64 4.54
N PHE A 91 -12.28 24.69 5.10
CA PHE A 91 -13.47 24.94 5.94
C PHE A 91 -13.55 23.95 7.11
N ILE A 92 -14.36 24.25 8.13
CA ILE A 92 -14.63 23.33 9.24
C ILE A 92 -15.77 22.38 8.83
N PRO A 93 -15.54 21.06 8.74
CA PRO A 93 -16.59 20.11 8.37
C PRO A 93 -17.55 19.84 9.53
N SER A 94 -18.78 19.43 9.22
CA SER A 94 -19.82 19.13 10.23
C SER A 94 -19.52 17.90 11.10
N THR A 95 -18.60 17.04 10.65
CA THR A 95 -18.06 15.89 11.39
C THR A 95 -17.29 16.28 12.65
N ILE A 96 -16.95 17.56 12.83
CA ILE A 96 -16.29 18.03 14.05
C ILE A 96 -17.12 17.77 15.32
N LYS A 97 -18.45 17.66 15.20
CA LYS A 97 -19.35 17.30 16.31
C LYS A 97 -19.05 15.91 16.91
N ASP A 98 -18.44 15.02 16.13
CA ASP A 98 -18.21 13.64 16.54
C ASP A 98 -17.03 13.53 17.53
N LEU A 99 -16.23 14.59 17.66
CA LEU A 99 -15.19 14.75 18.69
C LEU A 99 -15.81 15.09 20.06
N THR A 100 -16.62 14.17 20.60
CA THR A 100 -17.47 14.41 21.78
C THR A 100 -16.71 14.63 23.10
N ALA A 101 -15.40 14.41 23.12
CA ALA A 101 -14.53 14.67 24.27
C ALA A 101 -13.69 15.94 24.12
N LEU A 102 -13.83 16.67 22.99
CA LEU A 102 -13.01 17.83 22.68
C LEU A 102 -13.31 18.97 23.67
N LYS A 103 -12.26 19.46 24.32
CA LYS A 103 -12.31 20.56 25.30
C LYS A 103 -11.70 21.85 24.76
N TYR A 104 -10.64 21.73 23.95
CA TYR A 104 -9.89 22.88 23.43
C TYR A 104 -9.74 22.78 21.91
N LEU A 105 -10.19 23.82 21.19
CA LEU A 105 -9.99 23.97 19.76
C LEU A 105 -9.42 25.36 19.44
N ASP A 106 -8.15 25.41 19.03
CA ASP A 106 -7.49 26.63 18.53
C ASP A 106 -7.16 26.48 17.04
N LEU A 107 -7.88 27.23 16.21
CA LEU A 107 -7.67 27.34 14.77
C LEU A 107 -7.25 28.76 14.37
N SER A 108 -6.84 29.58 15.33
CA SER A 108 -6.56 31.00 15.11
C SER A 108 -5.37 31.25 14.18
N ASN A 109 -5.39 32.40 13.50
CA ASN A 109 -4.31 32.87 12.63
C ASN A 109 -4.05 31.91 11.46
N ASN A 110 -5.12 31.48 10.79
CA ASN A 110 -5.07 30.64 9.60
C ASN A 110 -5.80 31.31 8.43
N LYS A 111 -6.04 30.56 7.35
CA LYS A 111 -6.74 31.01 6.13
C LYS A 111 -8.04 30.22 5.92
N ILE A 112 -8.67 29.78 7.02
CA ILE A 112 -9.89 28.97 6.98
C ILE A 112 -11.06 29.88 6.63
N GLY A 113 -11.92 29.46 5.71
CA GLY A 113 -13.10 30.21 5.31
C GLY A 113 -14.37 29.38 5.34
N GLY A 114 -15.42 29.92 4.73
CA GLY A 114 -16.77 29.34 4.79
C GLY A 114 -17.49 29.66 6.10
N PRO A 115 -18.70 29.11 6.29
CA PRO A 115 -19.49 29.34 7.48
C PRO A 115 -18.95 28.59 8.70
N ILE A 116 -19.14 29.16 9.89
CA ILE A 116 -18.93 28.45 11.16
C ILE A 116 -20.07 27.42 11.31
N PRO A 117 -19.79 26.11 11.39
CA PRO A 117 -20.84 25.10 11.39
C PRO A 117 -21.55 25.02 12.76
N ASN A 118 -22.88 24.90 12.75
CA ASN A 118 -23.71 24.63 13.95
C ASN A 118 -23.27 23.37 14.72
N ALA A 119 -22.56 22.46 14.04
CA ALA A 119 -21.96 21.26 14.62
C ALA A 119 -21.06 21.57 15.84
N LEU A 120 -20.36 22.71 15.86
CA LEU A 120 -19.51 23.11 16.99
C LEU A 120 -20.32 23.34 18.28
N ALA A 121 -21.55 23.86 18.15
CA ALA A 121 -22.44 24.05 19.29
C ALA A 121 -22.95 22.73 19.89
N SER A 122 -22.86 21.63 19.13
CA SER A 122 -23.28 20.29 19.61
C SER A 122 -22.24 19.62 20.50
N ILE A 123 -21.02 20.16 20.59
CA ILE A 123 -19.93 19.61 21.39
C ILE A 123 -20.06 20.13 22.82
N SER A 124 -20.80 19.41 23.65
CA SER A 124 -21.08 19.83 25.04
C SER A 124 -19.82 19.95 25.91
N SER A 125 -18.74 19.22 25.59
CA SER A 125 -17.47 19.24 26.30
C SER A 125 -16.57 20.45 26.00
N LEU A 126 -16.89 21.24 24.97
CA LEU A 126 -16.00 22.28 24.45
C LEU A 126 -15.90 23.47 25.44
N LEU A 127 -14.73 23.70 26.01
CA LEU A 127 -14.49 24.76 26.98
C LEU A 127 -13.92 26.02 26.31
N THR A 128 -13.04 25.84 25.32
CA THR A 128 -12.36 26.95 24.64
C THR A 128 -12.39 26.77 23.13
N LEU A 129 -12.74 27.86 22.43
CA LEU A 129 -12.80 27.90 20.96
C LEU A 129 -12.17 29.21 20.48
N SER A 130 -11.06 29.14 19.75
CA SER A 130 -10.49 30.32 19.07
C SER A 130 -10.48 30.11 17.56
N LEU A 131 -11.25 30.95 16.87
CA LEU A 131 -11.37 31.05 15.40
C LEU A 131 -10.81 32.38 14.89
N ASP A 132 -10.07 33.10 15.75
CA ASP A 132 -9.59 34.45 15.48
C ASP A 132 -8.71 34.53 14.23
N ASN A 133 -8.77 35.65 13.51
CA ASN A 133 -7.92 35.95 12.36
C ASN A 133 -7.94 34.84 11.30
N ASN A 134 -9.11 34.63 10.71
CA ASN A 134 -9.36 33.71 9.60
C ASN A 134 -10.21 34.44 8.52
N SER A 135 -10.77 33.68 7.58
CA SER A 135 -11.64 34.17 6.51
C SER A 135 -13.07 33.63 6.65
N PHE A 136 -13.56 33.39 7.89
CA PHE A 136 -14.92 32.90 8.11
C PHE A 136 -15.96 33.93 7.65
N CYS A 137 -17.10 33.43 7.18
CA CYS A 137 -18.19 34.25 6.67
C CYS A 137 -19.56 33.81 7.21
N GLY A 138 -20.56 34.66 7.02
CA GLY A 138 -21.95 34.34 7.35
C GLY A 138 -22.28 34.48 8.83
N ARG A 139 -23.43 33.94 9.23
CA ARG A 139 -23.97 34.11 10.58
C ARG A 139 -23.27 33.22 11.59
N ILE A 140 -22.95 33.79 12.74
CA ILE A 140 -22.46 33.04 13.90
C ILE A 140 -23.61 32.15 14.43
N PRO A 141 -23.40 30.84 14.56
CA PRO A 141 -24.38 29.93 15.15
C PRO A 141 -24.91 30.39 16.50
N ASP A 142 -26.24 30.47 16.65
CA ASP A 142 -26.88 30.90 17.91
C ASP A 142 -26.45 30.03 19.10
N GLY A 143 -26.19 28.73 18.89
CA GLY A 143 -25.73 27.82 19.94
C GLY A 143 -24.30 28.05 20.44
N LEU A 144 -23.54 28.95 19.82
CA LEU A 144 -22.22 29.41 20.30
C LEU A 144 -22.31 30.70 21.11
N LEU A 145 -23.50 31.30 21.19
CA LEU A 145 -23.80 32.56 21.87
C LEU A 145 -24.87 32.33 22.96
N PRO A 146 -24.96 33.15 24.02
CA PRO A 146 -24.01 34.13 24.55
C PRO A 146 -23.27 33.65 25.82
N GLU A 147 -23.37 32.37 26.19
CA GLU A 147 -22.97 31.87 27.52
C GLU A 147 -21.48 31.50 27.68
N ARG A 148 -20.62 31.70 26.67
CA ARG A 148 -19.23 31.20 26.72
C ARG A 148 -18.20 32.32 26.45
N SER A 149 -17.65 32.87 27.53
CA SER A 149 -16.61 33.91 27.49
C SER A 149 -15.32 33.50 26.76
N ASP A 150 -15.07 32.20 26.67
CA ASP A 150 -13.81 31.65 26.17
C ASP A 150 -13.89 31.28 24.68
N PHE A 151 -14.96 31.71 23.99
CA PHE A 151 -15.16 31.53 22.55
C PHE A 151 -14.88 32.85 21.83
N SER A 152 -14.00 32.82 20.83
CA SER A 152 -13.58 34.03 20.09
C SER A 152 -13.46 33.75 18.59
N TRP A 153 -13.91 34.71 17.77
CA TRP A 153 -13.88 34.68 16.30
C TRP A 153 -13.58 36.08 15.72
N SER A 154 -12.86 36.89 16.48
CA SER A 154 -12.45 38.24 16.09
C SER A 154 -11.54 38.21 14.84
N GLY A 155 -11.48 39.33 14.10
CA GLY A 155 -10.63 39.40 12.90
C GLY A 155 -11.16 38.60 11.70
N ASN A 156 -12.45 38.21 11.71
CA ASN A 156 -13.16 37.63 10.56
C ASN A 156 -14.19 38.65 10.03
N PRO A 157 -13.85 39.51 9.06
CA PRO A 157 -14.66 40.67 8.67
C PRO A 157 -15.99 40.32 7.98
N SER A 158 -16.16 39.09 7.52
CA SER A 158 -17.36 38.62 6.81
C SER A 158 -18.35 37.87 7.70
N LEU A 159 -18.09 37.80 9.02
CA LEU A 159 -19.05 37.28 9.99
C LEU A 159 -20.09 38.34 10.35
N CYS A 160 -21.31 37.88 10.63
CA CYS A 160 -22.42 38.72 11.08
C CYS A 160 -22.99 38.18 12.39
N GLU A 161 -23.40 39.08 13.28
CA GLU A 161 -23.99 38.70 14.56
C GLU A 161 -25.46 38.26 14.41
N PRO A 162 -26.01 37.45 15.34
CA PRO A 162 -27.43 37.14 15.34
C PRO A 162 -28.26 38.41 15.50
N GLY A 163 -29.06 38.72 14.48
CA GLY A 163 -29.91 39.93 14.44
C GLY A 163 -29.62 40.85 13.27
N ASP A 164 -28.43 40.74 12.65
CA ASP A 164 -28.09 41.50 11.46
C ASP A 164 -28.77 40.93 10.19
N LEU A 165 -29.06 41.82 9.24
CA LEU A 165 -29.42 41.50 7.85
C LEU A 165 -28.17 40.94 7.16
N CYS A 166 -27.94 39.64 7.36
CA CYS A 166 -26.74 38.98 6.86
C CYS A 166 -26.91 38.55 5.41
N ASP A 167 -26.04 39.06 4.52
CA ASP A 167 -25.95 38.57 3.16
C ASP A 167 -25.14 37.26 3.14
N THR A 168 -25.85 36.13 3.12
CA THR A 168 -25.24 34.80 3.08
C THR A 168 -24.99 34.29 1.65
N ALA A 169 -25.33 35.06 0.61
CA ALA A 169 -25.39 34.57 -0.78
C ALA A 169 -24.05 34.11 -1.36
N GLY A 170 -22.92 34.43 -0.72
CA GLY A 170 -21.57 33.96 -1.10
C GLY A 170 -20.90 33.01 -0.11
N CYS A 171 -21.53 32.66 1.01
CA CYS A 171 -20.89 31.89 2.08
C CYS A 171 -21.28 30.41 2.01
N ILE A 172 -20.72 29.68 1.05
CA ILE A 172 -21.01 28.25 0.84
C ILE A 172 -19.82 27.40 1.30
N ALA A 173 -20.06 26.41 2.15
CA ALA A 173 -19.10 25.34 2.41
C ALA A 173 -19.07 24.42 1.18
N GLN A 174 -17.99 24.39 0.41
CA GLN A 174 -17.87 23.43 -0.69
C GLN A 174 -17.77 22.00 -0.14
N ALA A 175 -18.92 21.31 -0.11
CA ALA A 175 -19.01 19.86 -0.11
C ALA A 175 -19.83 19.44 -1.34
N ASP A 176 -19.34 18.43 -2.05
CA ASP A 176 -19.81 17.80 -3.30
C ASP A 176 -19.34 18.40 -4.65
N PRO A 177 -18.90 17.55 -5.61
CA PRO A 177 -18.54 17.97 -6.96
C PRO A 177 -19.80 18.36 -7.74
N PRO A 178 -19.78 19.45 -8.53
CA PRO A 178 -20.96 19.86 -9.27
C PRO A 178 -21.23 18.88 -10.43
N ARG A 179 -22.45 18.35 -10.45
CA ARG A 179 -23.09 17.84 -11.67
C ARG A 179 -23.14 18.97 -12.70
N SER A 180 -22.81 18.61 -13.93
CA SER A 180 -22.83 19.43 -15.14
C SER A 180 -24.03 20.39 -15.27
N ALA A 181 -23.75 21.66 -15.52
CA ALA A 181 -24.51 22.57 -16.40
C ALA A 181 -23.65 23.82 -16.69
N GLY A 182 -23.64 24.27 -17.95
CA GLY A 182 -22.65 25.21 -18.48
C GLY A 182 -23.00 26.70 -18.48
N SER A 183 -22.04 27.47 -19.03
CA SER A 183 -22.05 28.85 -19.59
C SER A 183 -22.55 29.98 -18.66
N GLU A 184 -21.91 31.15 -18.55
CA GLU A 184 -21.39 32.07 -19.58
C GLU A 184 -20.21 32.96 -19.09
N GLN A 185 -19.66 33.70 -20.07
CA GLN A 185 -18.42 34.47 -20.15
C GLN A 185 -18.22 35.66 -19.18
N SER A 186 -16.95 35.99 -18.90
CA SER A 186 -16.32 37.26 -19.36
C SER A 186 -14.89 37.44 -18.81
N GLY A 187 -13.94 37.77 -19.70
CA GLY A 187 -12.71 38.50 -19.35
C GLY A 187 -11.41 37.68 -19.31
N GLY A 188 -10.53 37.91 -20.30
CA GLY A 188 -9.10 37.58 -20.15
C GLY A 188 -8.36 37.19 -21.43
N MET A 189 -8.20 38.13 -22.36
CA MET A 189 -7.47 37.96 -23.65
C MET A 189 -5.95 37.73 -23.51
N ASN A 190 -5.44 37.32 -22.34
CA ASN A 190 -4.01 37.12 -22.07
C ASN A 190 -3.61 35.63 -21.86
N LEU A 191 -4.56 34.69 -21.81
CA LEU A 191 -4.24 33.26 -21.60
C LEU A 191 -4.02 32.48 -22.92
N ILE A 192 -4.59 32.95 -24.03
CA ILE A 192 -4.58 32.22 -25.31
C ILE A 192 -3.19 32.28 -25.96
N ILE A 193 -2.46 33.39 -25.79
CA ILE A 193 -1.12 33.57 -26.38
C ILE A 193 -0.10 32.61 -25.75
N GLY A 194 -0.17 32.37 -24.43
CA GLY A 194 0.72 31.42 -23.74
C GLY A 194 0.47 29.96 -24.12
N ALA A 195 -0.79 29.57 -24.34
CA ALA A 195 -1.14 28.21 -24.74
C ALA A 195 -0.73 27.90 -26.19
N VAL A 196 -0.83 28.87 -27.11
CA VAL A 196 -0.41 28.71 -28.51
C VAL A 196 1.12 28.61 -28.60
N ILE A 197 1.86 29.46 -27.86
CA ILE A 197 3.33 29.40 -27.83
C ILE A 197 3.80 28.09 -27.19
N GLY A 198 3.20 27.66 -26.08
CA GLY A 198 3.51 26.38 -25.44
C GLY A 198 3.23 25.19 -26.36
N GLY A 199 2.10 25.20 -27.07
CA GLY A 199 1.75 24.17 -28.06
C GLY A 199 2.74 24.09 -29.22
N LEU A 200 3.18 25.23 -29.76
CA LEU A 200 4.17 25.27 -30.84
C LEU A 200 5.55 24.78 -30.40
N VAL A 201 5.96 25.07 -29.16
CA VAL A 201 7.22 24.56 -28.60
C VAL A 201 7.16 23.04 -28.42
N VAL A 202 6.05 22.51 -27.89
CA VAL A 202 5.87 21.06 -27.73
C VAL A 202 5.83 20.34 -29.08
N LEU A 203 5.13 20.90 -30.07
CA LEU A 203 5.12 20.36 -31.44
C LEU A 203 6.51 20.41 -32.10
N GLY A 204 7.27 21.47 -31.86
CA GLY A 204 8.67 21.59 -32.31
C GLY A 204 9.58 20.55 -31.68
N LEU A 205 9.44 20.30 -30.37
CA LEU A 205 10.21 19.28 -29.65
C LEU A 205 9.86 17.85 -30.11
N LEU A 206 8.57 17.57 -30.32
CA LEU A 206 8.11 16.28 -30.85
C LEU A 206 8.55 16.07 -32.30
N GLY A 207 8.50 17.10 -33.14
CA GLY A 207 9.03 17.07 -34.50
C GLY A 207 10.54 16.86 -34.54
N GLY A 208 11.29 17.53 -33.67
CA GLY A 208 12.74 17.37 -33.50
C GLY A 208 13.14 15.96 -33.05
N LEU A 209 12.39 15.39 -32.11
CA LEU A 209 12.53 14.00 -31.68
C LEU A 209 12.23 13.02 -32.83
N PHE A 210 11.19 13.27 -33.61
CA PHE A 210 10.85 12.43 -34.76
C PHE A 210 11.94 12.47 -35.85
N ILE A 211 12.46 13.66 -36.17
CA ILE A 211 13.57 13.82 -37.12
C ILE A 211 14.84 13.15 -36.59
N THR A 212 15.14 13.27 -35.30
CA THR A 212 16.30 12.63 -34.67
C THR A 212 16.16 11.12 -34.65
N CYS A 213 14.98 10.58 -34.30
CA CYS A 213 14.68 9.15 -34.40
C CYS A 213 14.78 8.65 -35.85
N PHE A 214 14.30 9.41 -36.82
CA PHE A 214 14.40 9.06 -38.24
C PHE A 214 15.87 9.08 -38.71
N TYR A 215 16.65 10.07 -38.28
CA TYR A 215 18.08 10.18 -38.61
C TYR A 215 18.91 9.05 -37.96
N LEU A 216 18.60 8.69 -36.71
CA LEU A 216 19.22 7.56 -36.00
C LEU A 216 18.79 6.21 -36.60
N ARG A 217 17.56 6.09 -37.11
CA ARG A 217 17.06 4.90 -37.81
C ARG A 217 17.67 4.77 -39.20
N SER A 218 17.87 5.87 -39.91
CA SER A 218 18.59 5.95 -41.19
C SER A 218 20.06 5.54 -41.06
N ARG A 219 20.71 5.86 -39.93
CA ARG A 219 22.10 5.47 -39.65
C ARG A 219 22.28 3.97 -39.39
N LYS A 220 21.22 3.25 -39.00
CA LYS A 220 21.24 1.80 -38.71
C LYS A 220 21.00 0.91 -39.93
N SER A 221 20.85 1.48 -41.13
CA SER A 221 20.62 0.72 -42.37
C SER A 221 21.87 0.50 -43.23
N ARG A 222 23.09 0.66 -42.67
CA ARG A 222 24.33 0.16 -43.29
C ARG A 222 24.61 -1.26 -42.80
N THR A 223 24.04 -2.20 -43.53
CA THR A 223 24.22 -3.66 -43.45
C THR A 223 25.71 -4.02 -43.59
N ILE A 224 26.28 -4.69 -42.58
CA ILE A 224 27.47 -5.54 -42.74
C ILE A 224 26.92 -6.97 -42.82
N SER A 225 26.98 -7.55 -44.01
CA SER A 225 26.60 -8.93 -44.30
C SER A 225 27.79 -9.87 -44.08
N LEU A 226 27.63 -10.86 -43.20
CA LEU A 226 28.46 -12.08 -43.09
C LEU A 226 27.57 -13.26 -42.60
N PRO A 227 27.94 -14.52 -42.89
CA PRO A 227 27.10 -15.45 -43.63
C PRO A 227 26.19 -16.31 -42.74
N VAL A 228 25.04 -16.70 -43.31
CA VAL A 228 24.17 -17.76 -42.81
C VAL A 228 24.81 -19.10 -43.15
N VAL A 229 25.15 -19.89 -42.14
CA VAL A 229 25.47 -21.31 -42.32
C VAL A 229 24.15 -22.08 -42.27
N ASP A 230 23.81 -22.69 -43.39
CA ASP A 230 22.63 -23.51 -43.58
C ASP A 230 22.93 -24.96 -43.17
N TYR A 231 22.21 -25.48 -42.18
CA TYR A 231 22.31 -26.89 -41.76
C TYR A 231 20.95 -27.59 -41.91
N LYS A 232 20.52 -27.81 -43.15
CA LYS A 232 19.59 -28.89 -43.52
C LYS A 232 19.90 -29.45 -44.91
N GLN A 233 20.81 -30.42 -45.00
CA GLN A 233 20.69 -31.66 -45.80
C GLN A 233 22.04 -32.37 -45.95
N ALA A 234 22.29 -33.31 -45.05
CA ALA A 234 23.03 -34.55 -45.30
C ALA A 234 22.58 -35.47 -44.16
N GLY A 235 22.08 -36.68 -44.35
CA GLY A 235 21.96 -37.56 -45.49
C GLY A 235 21.61 -38.89 -44.83
N ALA A 236 20.55 -39.53 -45.31
CA ALA A 236 20.15 -40.84 -44.82
C ALA A 236 21.30 -41.85 -44.89
N LYS A 237 21.49 -42.64 -43.83
CA LYS A 237 21.76 -44.09 -43.90
C LYS A 237 21.89 -44.73 -42.50
N ALA A 238 21.03 -45.73 -42.29
CA ALA A 238 21.20 -46.92 -41.44
C ALA A 238 21.34 -46.71 -39.91
N ALA A 239 20.76 -47.52 -39.04
CA ALA A 239 19.78 -48.59 -39.10
C ALA A 239 19.33 -48.85 -37.65
N ASN A 240 18.05 -49.19 -37.49
CA ASN A 240 17.50 -50.21 -36.59
C ASN A 240 18.08 -50.33 -35.16
N GLU A 241 17.30 -49.98 -34.15
CA GLU A 241 16.74 -50.99 -33.23
C GLU A 241 15.57 -50.43 -32.42
N ASN A 242 14.54 -51.26 -32.33
CA ASN A 242 13.27 -51.03 -31.67
C ASN A 242 13.41 -51.13 -30.14
N LEU A 243 12.65 -50.32 -29.38
CA LEU A 243 11.67 -50.90 -28.45
C LEU A 243 10.66 -49.87 -27.95
N SER A 244 9.40 -50.18 -28.26
CA SER A 244 8.14 -49.62 -27.79
C SER A 244 7.95 -49.70 -26.28
N VAL A 245 7.28 -48.72 -25.65
CA VAL A 245 6.09 -48.94 -24.79
C VAL A 245 5.22 -47.68 -24.79
N SER A 246 3.90 -47.89 -24.93
CA SER A 246 2.79 -46.93 -25.04
C SER A 246 2.22 -46.47 -23.69
N PRO A 247 1.29 -45.49 -23.65
CA PRO A 247 0.81 -44.83 -22.43
C PRO A 247 -0.45 -45.50 -21.85
N SER A 248 -0.58 -45.52 -20.53
CA SER A 248 -1.80 -45.84 -19.75
C SER A 248 -1.48 -45.67 -18.25
N ARG A 249 -2.35 -45.30 -17.31
CA ARG A 249 -3.74 -44.85 -17.23
C ARG A 249 -4.02 -44.57 -15.73
N SER A 250 -5.06 -43.77 -15.47
CA SER A 250 -5.96 -43.75 -14.29
C SER A 250 -5.44 -43.37 -12.90
N ASP A 251 -6.21 -42.45 -12.31
CA ASP A 251 -6.41 -42.19 -10.89
C ASP A 251 -6.47 -43.46 -10.04
N ASP A 252 -5.81 -43.44 -8.88
CA ASP A 252 -6.41 -44.01 -7.68
C ASP A 252 -5.89 -43.35 -6.40
N PHE A 253 -6.84 -43.06 -5.52
CA PHE A 253 -6.70 -42.35 -4.26
C PHE A 253 -6.54 -43.40 -3.16
N GLN A 254 -5.34 -43.58 -2.59
CA GLN A 254 -5.19 -44.35 -1.35
C GLN A 254 -3.95 -43.95 -0.52
N ASN A 255 -4.21 -43.82 0.78
CA ASN A 255 -3.33 -43.45 1.89
C ASN A 255 -1.87 -43.90 1.76
N THR A 256 -0.95 -42.94 1.79
CA THR A 256 0.43 -43.15 2.25
C THR A 256 0.71 -42.21 3.43
N THR A 257 1.07 -42.82 4.55
CA THR A 257 1.63 -42.15 5.73
C THR A 257 2.81 -41.24 5.34
N PRO A 258 2.90 -39.99 5.86
CA PRO A 258 4.01 -39.12 5.53
C PRO A 258 5.32 -39.72 6.08
N SER A 259 6.28 -39.92 5.17
CA SER A 259 7.65 -40.29 5.48
C SER A 259 8.27 -39.29 6.47
N PRO A 260 9.18 -39.71 7.38
CA PRO A 260 9.82 -38.79 8.31
C PRO A 260 10.64 -37.74 7.54
N PHE A 261 10.48 -36.47 7.91
CA PHE A 261 11.33 -35.39 7.41
C PHE A 261 12.81 -35.65 7.78
N PRO A 262 13.75 -35.40 6.86
CA PRO A 262 15.18 -35.48 7.17
C PRO A 262 15.57 -34.42 8.21
N GLN A 263 16.38 -34.82 9.19
CA GLN A 263 16.87 -34.04 10.32
C GLN A 263 17.77 -32.86 9.89
N PRO A 264 17.94 -31.81 10.72
CA PRO A 264 18.71 -30.62 10.37
C PRO A 264 20.20 -30.95 10.32
N VAL A 265 20.85 -30.66 9.19
CA VAL A 265 22.32 -30.75 9.05
C VAL A 265 22.83 -29.32 8.91
N GLU A 266 23.69 -28.90 9.85
CA GLU A 266 24.14 -27.52 10.06
C GLU A 266 25.02 -26.89 8.96
N ASN A 267 25.19 -27.49 7.78
CA ASN A 267 26.02 -26.90 6.72
C ASN A 267 25.47 -27.19 5.33
N TYR A 268 24.59 -26.31 4.84
CA TYR A 268 24.17 -26.33 3.45
C TYR A 268 25.24 -25.66 2.58
N THR A 269 25.91 -26.45 1.74
CA THR A 269 26.71 -25.90 0.62
C THR A 269 25.78 -25.48 -0.52
N ASN A 270 26.19 -24.53 -1.37
CA ASN A 270 25.45 -24.04 -2.54
C ASN A 270 24.92 -25.15 -3.47
N ALA A 271 25.54 -26.34 -3.44
CA ALA A 271 25.10 -27.52 -4.19
C ALA A 271 23.74 -28.07 -3.72
N THR A 272 23.41 -27.91 -2.43
CA THR A 272 22.18 -28.44 -1.80
C THR A 272 20.97 -27.53 -2.04
N LEU A 273 21.20 -26.22 -2.20
CA LEU A 273 20.15 -25.23 -2.52
C LEU A 273 19.69 -25.33 -3.99
N SER A 274 20.54 -25.89 -4.86
CA SER A 274 20.28 -26.03 -6.31
C SER A 274 19.20 -27.07 -6.67
N GLN A 275 18.86 -27.96 -5.73
CA GLN A 275 17.96 -29.09 -6.00
C GLN A 275 16.49 -28.81 -5.63
N ALA A 276 16.21 -27.71 -4.91
CA ALA A 276 14.88 -27.38 -4.38
C ALA A 276 14.26 -26.09 -4.98
N ALA A 277 15.07 -25.14 -5.46
CA ALA A 277 14.63 -24.05 -6.35
C ALA A 277 15.62 -23.94 -7.52
N GLY A 278 15.12 -23.64 -8.72
CA GLY A 278 15.96 -23.61 -9.92
C GLY A 278 17.03 -22.51 -9.86
N TYR A 279 18.13 -22.69 -10.59
CA TYR A 279 19.09 -21.62 -10.85
C TYR A 279 18.74 -20.93 -12.18
N ILE A 280 18.93 -19.61 -12.26
CA ILE A 280 18.77 -18.85 -13.51
C ILE A 280 20.00 -17.96 -13.73
N SER A 281 20.46 -17.85 -14.98
CA SER A 281 21.61 -17.00 -15.28
C SER A 281 21.23 -15.51 -15.26
N LYS A 282 22.20 -14.65 -14.94
CA LYS A 282 22.01 -13.19 -14.99
C LYS A 282 21.56 -12.72 -16.38
N GLN A 283 22.07 -13.33 -17.44
CA GLN A 283 21.70 -12.98 -18.81
C GLN A 283 20.23 -13.29 -19.10
N GLU A 284 19.70 -14.41 -18.60
CA GLU A 284 18.28 -14.74 -18.71
C GLU A 284 17.41 -13.76 -17.92
N ILE A 285 17.83 -13.35 -16.72
CA ILE A 285 17.12 -12.32 -15.95
C ILE A 285 17.08 -10.99 -16.70
N VAL A 286 18.23 -10.55 -17.23
CA VAL A 286 18.33 -9.30 -18.03
C VAL A 286 17.42 -9.38 -19.26
N THR A 287 17.38 -10.53 -19.92
CA THR A 287 16.50 -10.75 -21.08
C THR A 287 15.03 -10.73 -20.67
N ALA A 288 14.67 -11.46 -19.61
CA ALA A 288 13.30 -11.57 -19.11
C ALA A 288 12.72 -10.24 -18.63
N THR A 289 13.54 -9.38 -18.03
CA THR A 289 13.14 -8.06 -17.52
C THR A 289 13.26 -6.94 -18.55
N ASN A 290 13.66 -7.27 -19.80
CA ASN A 290 13.99 -6.29 -20.83
C ASN A 290 14.96 -5.23 -20.30
N ASN A 291 16.11 -5.68 -19.80
CA ASN A 291 17.14 -4.87 -19.16
C ASN A 291 16.61 -4.04 -17.96
N PHE A 292 15.86 -4.69 -17.07
CA PHE A 292 15.26 -4.07 -15.87
C PHE A 292 14.39 -2.84 -16.16
N SER A 293 13.67 -2.85 -17.30
CA SER A 293 12.93 -1.68 -17.80
C SER A 293 11.69 -1.29 -16.97
N ARG A 294 11.06 -2.24 -16.28
CA ARG A 294 9.81 -2.03 -15.53
C ARG A 294 9.98 -2.39 -14.06
N GLN A 295 10.25 -1.39 -13.24
CA GLN A 295 10.23 -1.53 -11.78
C GLN A 295 8.76 -1.53 -11.31
N ILE A 296 8.42 -2.49 -10.45
CA ILE A 296 7.07 -2.68 -9.89
C ILE A 296 7.02 -2.45 -8.38
N GLY A 297 8.17 -2.33 -7.73
CA GLY A 297 8.25 -2.03 -6.31
C GLY A 297 9.66 -1.66 -5.90
N GLU A 298 9.76 -1.02 -4.73
CA GLU A 298 11.02 -0.72 -4.06
C GLU A 298 10.81 -0.92 -2.57
N GLY A 299 11.57 -1.83 -1.96
CA GLY A 299 11.55 -2.08 -0.53
C GLY A 299 12.90 -1.79 0.11
N GLY A 300 13.01 -2.02 1.42
CA GLY A 300 14.29 -1.89 2.16
C GLY A 300 15.42 -2.80 1.63
N TYR A 301 15.07 -3.76 0.77
CA TYR A 301 15.95 -4.82 0.25
C TYR A 301 16.32 -4.63 -1.22
N GLY A 302 15.92 -3.50 -1.81
CA GLY A 302 16.20 -3.14 -3.19
C GLY A 302 14.97 -3.15 -4.11
N PRO A 303 15.20 -2.84 -5.39
CA PRO A 303 14.14 -2.75 -6.38
C PRO A 303 13.62 -4.12 -6.83
N VAL A 304 12.32 -4.16 -7.16
CA VAL A 304 11.64 -5.34 -7.73
C VAL A 304 11.18 -5.00 -9.14
N PHE A 305 11.49 -5.87 -10.09
CA PHE A 305 11.16 -5.68 -11.51
C PHE A 305 10.18 -6.75 -12.00
N TRP A 306 9.30 -6.37 -12.92
CA TRP A 306 8.50 -7.33 -13.66
C TRP A 306 9.28 -7.88 -14.85
N GLY A 307 9.09 -9.16 -15.16
CA GLY A 307 9.66 -9.79 -16.34
C GLY A 307 8.85 -10.98 -16.82
N VAL A 308 9.25 -11.52 -17.97
CA VAL A 308 8.65 -12.71 -18.58
C VAL A 308 9.78 -13.69 -18.92
N LEU A 309 9.74 -14.87 -18.32
CA LEU A 309 10.70 -15.94 -18.60
C LEU A 309 10.51 -16.49 -20.02
N ALA A 310 11.50 -17.21 -20.55
CA ALA A 310 11.46 -17.76 -21.92
C ALA A 310 10.26 -18.71 -22.17
N ASN A 311 9.72 -19.32 -21.12
CA ASN A 311 8.52 -20.15 -21.17
C ASN A 311 7.20 -19.35 -21.13
N GLY A 312 7.26 -18.02 -21.17
CA GLY A 312 6.09 -17.13 -21.11
C GLY A 312 5.57 -16.84 -19.71
N LYS A 313 6.21 -17.37 -18.64
CA LYS A 313 5.77 -17.15 -17.26
C LYS A 313 6.13 -15.74 -16.79
N GLU A 314 5.14 -14.99 -16.33
CA GLU A 314 5.35 -13.69 -15.68
C GLU A 314 5.96 -13.86 -14.28
N VAL A 315 6.97 -13.03 -13.99
CA VAL A 315 7.77 -13.12 -12.76
C VAL A 315 8.04 -11.76 -12.15
N ALA A 316 8.26 -11.77 -10.84
CA ALA A 316 8.79 -10.64 -10.08
C ALA A 316 10.26 -10.93 -9.71
N VAL A 317 11.17 -10.06 -10.12
CA VAL A 317 12.62 -10.18 -9.88
C VAL A 317 13.05 -9.16 -8.85
N LYS A 318 13.32 -9.61 -7.62
CA LYS A 318 13.88 -8.79 -6.53
C LYS A 318 15.39 -8.76 -6.64
N VAL A 319 15.97 -7.56 -6.67
CA VAL A 319 17.43 -7.35 -6.78
C VAL A 319 17.96 -6.88 -5.44
N ASN A 320 18.87 -7.65 -4.86
CA ASN A 320 19.57 -7.28 -3.64
C ASN A 320 21.02 -6.89 -4.00
N LYS A 321 21.37 -5.62 -3.77
CA LYS A 321 22.73 -5.08 -3.96
C LYS A 321 23.42 -5.05 -2.60
N ILE A 322 24.55 -5.75 -2.48
CA ILE A 322 25.19 -6.04 -1.19
C ILE A 322 25.54 -4.75 -0.42
N LEU A 323 24.81 -4.55 0.67
CA LEU A 323 25.34 -4.14 1.97
C LEU A 323 25.30 -5.41 2.84
N ASP A 324 26.26 -5.62 3.76
CA ASP A 324 26.52 -6.88 4.48
C ASP A 324 25.28 -7.64 5.01
N GLN A 325 24.21 -6.92 5.34
CA GLN A 325 22.94 -7.48 5.80
C GLN A 325 22.15 -8.25 4.72
N GLY A 326 22.26 -7.87 3.45
CA GLY A 326 21.50 -8.47 2.34
C GLY A 326 21.89 -9.91 2.01
N THR A 327 23.13 -10.32 2.32
CA THR A 327 23.61 -11.69 2.10
C THR A 327 22.90 -12.70 2.99
N GLN A 328 22.72 -12.39 4.28
CA GLN A 328 22.07 -13.29 5.23
C GLN A 328 20.57 -13.42 4.95
N GLU A 329 19.93 -12.33 4.53
CA GLU A 329 18.51 -12.32 4.16
C GLU A 329 18.27 -13.12 2.88
N PHE A 330 19.15 -13.01 1.88
CA PHE A 330 19.11 -13.84 0.68
C PHE A 330 19.21 -15.33 1.04
N VAL A 331 20.21 -15.71 1.83
CA VAL A 331 20.41 -17.11 2.23
C VAL A 331 19.20 -17.62 3.02
N ASN A 332 18.64 -16.80 3.91
CA ASN A 332 17.46 -17.17 4.69
C ASN A 332 16.22 -17.35 3.81
N GLU A 333 15.99 -16.42 2.88
CA GLU A 333 14.83 -16.44 1.99
C GLU A 333 14.90 -17.63 1.01
N VAL A 334 16.06 -17.89 0.40
CA VAL A 334 16.27 -19.10 -0.43
C VAL A 334 16.12 -20.37 0.41
N GLY A 335 16.77 -20.44 1.57
CA GLY A 335 16.77 -21.63 2.44
C GLY A 335 15.38 -21.98 2.99
N LEU A 336 14.53 -20.98 3.23
CA LEU A 336 13.16 -21.20 3.70
C LEU A 336 12.20 -21.48 2.54
N LEU A 337 12.16 -20.63 1.51
CA LEU A 337 11.17 -20.72 0.42
C LEU A 337 11.37 -21.94 -0.49
N THR A 338 12.57 -22.51 -0.51
CA THR A 338 12.81 -23.82 -1.14
C THR A 338 12.13 -24.98 -0.42
N ARG A 339 11.81 -24.84 0.87
CA ARG A 339 11.27 -25.91 1.73
C ARG A 339 9.78 -25.75 2.03
N VAL A 340 9.25 -24.54 1.91
CA VAL A 340 7.87 -24.22 2.25
C VAL A 340 7.05 -23.94 1.00
N HIS A 341 5.97 -24.70 0.81
CA HIS A 341 5.09 -24.56 -0.35
C HIS A 341 3.65 -24.56 0.12
N HIS A 342 2.95 -23.45 -0.09
CA HIS A 342 1.56 -23.30 0.32
C HIS A 342 0.87 -22.25 -0.56
N ARG A 343 -0.42 -22.45 -0.86
CA ARG A 343 -1.19 -21.56 -1.76
C ARG A 343 -1.20 -20.09 -1.32
N ASN A 344 -1.10 -19.86 -0.01
CA ASN A 344 -1.11 -18.53 0.60
C ASN A 344 0.29 -18.03 1.03
N LEU A 345 1.36 -18.62 0.51
CA LEU A 345 2.72 -18.08 0.61
C LEU A 345 3.22 -17.78 -0.81
N VAL A 346 4.07 -16.77 -0.95
CA VAL A 346 4.69 -16.47 -2.25
C VAL A 346 5.64 -17.58 -2.64
N THR A 347 5.60 -17.99 -3.91
CA THR A 347 6.47 -19.07 -4.41
C THR A 347 7.76 -18.51 -5.01
N LEU A 348 8.90 -18.90 -4.45
CA LEU A 348 10.20 -18.70 -5.09
C LEU A 348 10.35 -19.70 -6.24
N LEU A 349 10.61 -19.21 -7.45
CA LEU A 349 10.78 -20.06 -8.64
C LEU A 349 12.24 -20.43 -8.86
N CYS A 350 13.11 -19.41 -8.81
CA CYS A 350 14.53 -19.56 -9.01
C CYS A 350 15.31 -18.37 -8.43
N PHE A 351 16.63 -18.49 -8.40
CA PHE A 351 17.54 -17.44 -7.93
C PHE A 351 18.83 -17.38 -8.76
N CYS A 352 19.57 -16.27 -8.67
CA CYS A 352 20.90 -16.05 -9.27
C CYS A 352 21.81 -15.47 -8.18
N GLU A 353 22.99 -16.05 -8.03
CA GLU A 353 24.07 -15.50 -7.23
C GLU A 353 25.22 -15.17 -8.18
N CYS A 354 25.41 -13.87 -8.45
CA CYS A 354 26.08 -13.42 -9.66
C CYS A 354 27.01 -12.25 -9.31
N GLY A 355 28.24 -12.56 -8.87
CA GLY A 355 29.19 -11.57 -8.34
C GLY A 355 28.71 -10.97 -7.01
N ASP A 356 28.57 -9.64 -6.96
CA ASP A 356 28.02 -8.91 -5.81
C ASP A 356 26.51 -8.66 -5.90
N GLU A 357 25.84 -9.27 -6.89
CA GLU A 357 24.40 -9.14 -7.06
C GLU A 357 23.71 -10.46 -6.71
N ARG A 358 22.58 -10.35 -6.03
CA ARG A 358 21.70 -11.47 -5.70
C ARG A 358 20.32 -11.20 -6.28
N PHE A 359 19.75 -12.19 -6.94
CA PHE A 359 18.43 -12.09 -7.55
C PHE A 359 17.53 -13.19 -7.02
N LEU A 360 16.33 -12.81 -6.61
CA LEU A 360 15.26 -13.73 -6.24
C LEU A 360 14.12 -13.56 -7.24
N VAL A 361 13.70 -14.67 -7.86
CA VAL A 361 12.68 -14.68 -8.89
C VAL A 361 11.44 -15.40 -8.37
N TYR A 362 10.36 -14.65 -8.18
CA TYR A 362 9.08 -15.14 -7.69
C TYR A 362 8.04 -15.18 -8.80
N GLU A 363 6.96 -15.91 -8.56
CA GLU A 363 5.72 -15.72 -9.32
C GLU A 363 5.20 -14.28 -9.21
N TYR A 364 4.79 -13.69 -10.35
CA TYR A 364 4.22 -12.36 -10.36
C TYR A 364 2.83 -12.34 -9.72
N GLN A 365 2.61 -11.36 -8.83
CA GLN A 365 1.33 -11.12 -8.15
C GLN A 365 0.64 -9.93 -8.79
N ALA A 366 -0.36 -10.19 -9.64
CA ALA A 366 -0.91 -9.22 -10.58
C ALA A 366 -1.54 -7.98 -9.95
N ARG A 367 -2.00 -8.05 -8.69
CA ARG A 367 -2.67 -6.95 -7.99
C ARG A 367 -1.75 -6.21 -7.01
N GLY A 368 -0.47 -6.58 -6.94
CA GLY A 368 0.51 -5.91 -6.08
C GLY A 368 0.29 -6.20 -4.60
N THR A 369 0.56 -5.20 -3.76
CA THR A 369 0.49 -5.32 -2.30
C THR A 369 -0.92 -5.03 -1.77
N LEU A 370 -1.28 -5.64 -0.63
CA LEU A 370 -2.52 -5.32 0.08
C LEU A 370 -2.55 -3.84 0.50
N SER A 371 -1.40 -3.26 0.84
CA SER A 371 -1.28 -1.84 1.17
C SER A 371 -1.74 -0.94 0.02
N ASP A 372 -1.34 -1.24 -1.21
CA ASP A 372 -1.76 -0.48 -2.40
C ASP A 372 -3.27 -0.61 -2.66
N LEU A 373 -3.86 -1.77 -2.38
CA LEU A 373 -5.29 -2.00 -2.55
C LEU A 373 -6.15 -1.38 -1.43
N LEU A 374 -5.58 -1.15 -0.24
CA LEU A 374 -6.29 -0.53 0.89
C LEU A 374 -6.10 0.99 0.94
N CYS A 375 -4.90 1.47 0.60
CA CYS A 375 -4.46 2.85 0.82
C CYS A 375 -3.90 3.54 -0.42
N GLY A 376 -3.66 2.80 -1.51
CA GLY A 376 -3.10 3.34 -2.74
C GLY A 376 -4.13 4.06 -3.60
N LYS A 377 -3.67 4.62 -4.73
CA LYS A 377 -4.52 5.35 -5.69
C LYS A 377 -5.67 4.52 -6.26
N GLU A 378 -5.51 3.21 -6.31
CA GLU A 378 -6.57 2.30 -6.77
C GLU A 378 -7.65 2.07 -5.71
N ALA A 379 -7.31 2.19 -4.42
CA ALA A 379 -8.28 2.09 -3.32
C ALA A 379 -9.33 3.21 -3.35
N GLU A 380 -8.95 4.40 -3.84
CA GLU A 380 -9.86 5.54 -4.02
C GLU A 380 -10.86 5.31 -5.15
N LYS A 381 -10.46 4.60 -6.22
CA LYS A 381 -11.29 4.35 -7.40
C LYS A 381 -12.13 3.07 -7.27
N HIS A 382 -11.53 2.03 -6.70
CA HIS A 382 -12.11 0.69 -6.62
C HIS A 382 -11.80 0.11 -5.22
N PRO A 383 -12.47 0.62 -4.17
CA PRO A 383 -12.25 0.10 -2.83
C PRO A 383 -12.64 -1.38 -2.76
N LEU A 384 -11.82 -2.18 -2.10
CA LEU A 384 -12.14 -3.59 -1.85
C LEU A 384 -13.44 -3.68 -1.05
N ASP A 385 -14.35 -4.54 -1.47
CA ASP A 385 -15.57 -4.85 -0.72
C ASP A 385 -15.24 -5.70 0.52
N TRP A 386 -16.18 -5.75 1.45
CA TRP A 386 -15.97 -6.46 2.72
C TRP A 386 -15.76 -7.97 2.55
N PRO A 387 -16.52 -8.69 1.69
CA PRO A 387 -16.27 -10.11 1.44
C PRO A 387 -14.85 -10.39 0.95
N THR A 388 -14.34 -9.62 -0.02
CA THR A 388 -12.98 -9.80 -0.53
C THR A 388 -11.93 -9.55 0.55
N ARG A 389 -12.13 -8.54 1.40
CA ARG A 389 -11.22 -8.26 2.53
C ARG A 389 -11.19 -9.42 3.53
N LEU A 390 -12.34 -10.00 3.84
CA LEU A 390 -12.44 -11.13 4.74
C LEU A 390 -11.73 -12.37 4.16
N ASP A 391 -11.91 -12.63 2.86
CA ASP A 391 -11.22 -13.71 2.16
C ASP A 391 -9.70 -13.51 2.17
N ILE A 392 -9.23 -12.28 1.91
CA ILE A 392 -7.80 -11.91 1.99
C ILE A 392 -7.25 -12.17 3.40
N ALA A 393 -7.96 -11.75 4.45
CA ALA A 393 -7.54 -11.97 5.84
C ALA A 393 -7.46 -13.46 6.18
N LEU A 394 -8.48 -14.24 5.76
CA LEU A 394 -8.49 -15.69 5.93
C LEU A 394 -7.33 -16.36 5.18
N ASN A 395 -7.02 -15.88 3.98
CA ASN A 395 -5.94 -16.40 3.14
C ASN A 395 -4.57 -16.16 3.81
N ALA A 396 -4.31 -14.94 4.28
CA ALA A 396 -3.08 -14.62 5.00
C ALA A 396 -2.95 -15.43 6.31
N ALA A 397 -4.06 -15.59 7.05
CA ALA A 397 -4.10 -16.40 8.27
C ALA A 397 -3.74 -17.86 8.00
N LYS A 398 -4.28 -18.47 6.94
CA LYS A 398 -3.92 -19.84 6.52
C LYS A 398 -2.44 -19.98 6.17
N GLY A 399 -1.86 -18.97 5.51
CA GLY A 399 -0.43 -18.93 5.22
C GLY A 399 0.42 -18.97 6.51
N LEU A 400 0.07 -18.13 7.48
CA LEU A 400 0.80 -18.10 8.76
C LEU A 400 0.55 -19.33 9.63
N GLU A 401 -0.67 -19.86 9.65
CA GLU A 401 -0.99 -21.12 10.32
C GLU A 401 -0.09 -22.24 9.79
N TYR A 402 0.04 -22.36 8.47
CA TYR A 402 0.95 -23.32 7.86
C TYR A 402 2.41 -23.14 8.34
N LEU A 403 2.91 -21.91 8.44
CA LEU A 403 4.27 -21.66 8.96
C LEU A 403 4.42 -22.04 10.43
N HIS A 404 3.41 -21.76 11.25
CA HIS A 404 3.47 -21.94 12.69
C HIS A 404 3.26 -23.40 13.13
N THR A 405 2.30 -24.09 12.49
CA THR A 405 1.86 -25.42 12.91
C THR A 405 2.09 -26.49 11.85
N GLY A 406 2.17 -26.11 10.57
CA GLY A 406 2.40 -27.03 9.46
C GLY A 406 3.87 -27.30 9.14
N CYS A 407 4.78 -26.40 9.55
CA CYS A 407 6.21 -26.56 9.39
C CYS A 407 6.87 -27.13 10.66
N ASN A 408 7.81 -28.05 10.48
CA ASN A 408 8.68 -28.55 11.55
C ASN A 408 10.16 -28.39 11.13
N PRO A 409 10.97 -27.58 11.84
CA PRO A 409 10.59 -26.73 12.99
C PRO A 409 9.60 -25.61 12.62
N THR A 410 8.90 -25.07 13.62
CA THR A 410 8.00 -23.92 13.47
C THR A 410 8.75 -22.73 12.89
N ILE A 411 8.17 -22.06 11.89
CA ILE A 411 8.77 -20.89 11.23
C ILE A 411 8.02 -19.63 11.67
N ILE A 412 8.74 -18.68 12.29
CA ILE A 412 8.21 -17.38 12.67
C ILE A 412 8.60 -16.35 11.61
N HIS A 413 7.61 -15.70 10.97
CA HIS A 413 7.87 -14.76 9.87
C HIS A 413 8.59 -13.47 10.30
N ARG A 414 8.22 -12.92 11.47
CA ARG A 414 8.78 -11.68 12.08
C ARG A 414 8.57 -10.34 11.34
N ASP A 415 7.91 -10.31 10.18
CA ASP A 415 7.66 -9.07 9.41
C ASP A 415 6.29 -9.08 8.72
N VAL A 416 5.24 -9.46 9.45
CA VAL A 416 3.88 -9.47 8.87
C VAL A 416 3.32 -8.05 8.87
N LYS A 417 3.10 -7.50 7.67
CA LYS A 417 2.52 -6.17 7.42
C LYS A 417 1.82 -6.14 6.06
N SER A 418 0.95 -5.16 5.82
CA SER A 418 0.17 -5.05 4.56
C SER A 418 1.04 -4.96 3.28
N ASN A 419 2.25 -4.40 3.36
CA ASN A 419 3.20 -4.37 2.24
C ASN A 419 3.74 -5.77 1.89
N ASN A 420 3.74 -6.70 2.85
CA ASN A 420 4.26 -8.06 2.71
C ASN A 420 3.15 -9.09 2.46
N ILE A 421 1.92 -8.63 2.23
CA ILE A 421 0.81 -9.47 1.75
C ILE A 421 0.58 -9.09 0.29
N LEU A 422 0.91 -10.00 -0.63
CA LEU A 422 0.71 -9.82 -2.06
C LEU A 422 -0.57 -10.47 -2.52
N ILE A 423 -1.20 -9.89 -3.54
CA ILE A 423 -2.50 -10.31 -4.04
C ILE A 423 -2.39 -10.75 -5.50
N ASP A 424 -2.84 -11.97 -5.78
CA ASP A 424 -2.85 -12.52 -7.14
C ASP A 424 -4.04 -12.02 -7.98
N SER A 425 -4.15 -12.46 -9.23
CA SER A 425 -5.23 -12.07 -10.14
C SER A 425 -6.64 -12.43 -9.61
N ASN A 426 -6.75 -13.46 -8.79
CA ASN A 426 -7.98 -14.02 -8.21
C ASN A 426 -8.27 -13.52 -6.80
N PHE A 427 -7.59 -12.46 -6.33
CA PHE A 427 -7.69 -11.95 -4.96
C PHE A 427 -7.26 -12.94 -3.86
N VAL A 428 -6.46 -13.95 -4.21
CA VAL A 428 -5.85 -14.84 -3.22
C VAL A 428 -4.67 -14.11 -2.59
N ALA A 429 -4.67 -14.02 -1.26
CA ALA A 429 -3.57 -13.40 -0.52
C ALA A 429 -2.42 -14.38 -0.33
N LYS A 430 -1.19 -13.88 -0.54
CA LYS A 430 0.06 -14.61 -0.37
C LYS A 430 1.01 -13.82 0.54
N VAL A 431 1.46 -14.45 1.62
CA VAL A 431 2.46 -13.88 2.52
C VAL A 431 3.83 -13.91 1.82
N ALA A 432 4.56 -12.79 1.86
CA ALA A 432 5.84 -12.58 1.17
C ALA A 432 6.89 -11.96 2.11
N ASP A 433 8.13 -11.88 1.63
CA ASP A 433 9.29 -11.28 2.30
C ASP A 433 9.78 -12.03 3.54
N PHE A 434 10.45 -13.15 3.29
CA PHE A 434 10.94 -14.05 4.33
C PHE A 434 12.37 -13.72 4.79
N GLY A 435 12.93 -12.60 4.35
CA GLY A 435 14.34 -12.22 4.59
C GLY A 435 14.73 -12.28 6.07
N ILE A 436 13.82 -11.88 6.97
CA ILE A 436 14.00 -11.98 8.42
C ILE A 436 13.15 -13.09 9.06
N SER A 437 12.71 -14.13 8.37
CA SER A 437 12.02 -15.26 9.02
C SER A 437 13.00 -16.09 9.87
N LYS A 438 12.52 -16.87 10.84
CA LYS A 438 13.37 -17.76 11.66
C LYS A 438 12.66 -19.05 12.03
N ALA A 439 13.35 -20.18 11.84
CA ALA A 439 12.94 -21.47 12.39
C ALA A 439 13.24 -21.54 13.89
N THR A 440 12.31 -22.04 14.70
CA THR A 440 12.54 -22.32 16.12
C THR A 440 13.55 -23.46 16.26
N SER A 441 14.55 -23.31 17.14
CA SER A 441 15.45 -24.41 17.47
C SER A 441 14.76 -25.40 18.40
N ASP A 442 14.87 -26.71 18.14
CA ASP A 442 14.24 -27.81 18.89
C ASP A 442 14.66 -27.96 20.37
N ASN A 443 15.32 -26.96 20.97
CA ASN A 443 15.95 -27.06 22.29
C ASN A 443 15.31 -26.23 23.42
N ASP A 444 14.14 -25.61 23.24
CA ASP A 444 13.46 -24.91 24.35
C ASP A 444 12.32 -25.71 24.97
N GLY A 445 12.63 -26.98 25.27
CA GLY A 445 11.81 -27.90 26.04
C GLY A 445 11.84 -27.65 27.55
N THR A 446 12.09 -26.43 28.02
CA THR A 446 11.99 -26.07 29.44
C THR A 446 10.65 -25.38 29.73
N TYR A 447 9.73 -26.25 30.17
CA TYR A 447 8.30 -26.17 30.49
C TYR A 447 7.67 -24.87 31.00
#